data_AF-A0A382VBT1-F1
#
_entry.id   AF-A0A382VBT1-F1
#
_cell.length_a   1.000
_cell.length_b   1.000
_cell.length_c   1.000
_cell.angle_alpha   90.00
_cell.angle_beta   90.00
_cell.angle_gamma   90.00
#
_symmetry.space_group_name_H-M   'P 1'
#
loop_
_entity.id
_entity.type
_entity.pdbx_description
1 polymer ?
#
loop_
_entity_poly.entity_id
_entity_poly.type
_entity_poly.pdbx_seq_one_letter_code
_entity_poly.pdbx_strand_id
1 'polypeptide(L)'
;MTGFADSALAHRRCRRKIVGWDCNAPDPFPGYGGMVGLGQDAAELANGDWLVVFHAGYWHVSMATPCVVADETLASWRESGFRDVDAPRGGRIMAVRSGDAGLTWSPPWTVYDGTWSDAPVGLTRLASGDLLLFVNQQASWYGLAEAPPGHLPVNTRIGVMRSEDDGHSWSEPL
;
A
#
# COMPACT_ATOMS: atom_id res chain seq x y z
N MET A 1 -18.98 -35.87 -4.82
CA MET A 1 -17.54 -35.92 -4.51
C MET A 1 -16.78 -36.34 -5.76
N THR A 2 -16.31 -35.36 -6.53
CA THR A 2 -15.44 -35.54 -7.70
C THR A 2 -14.27 -34.59 -7.44
N GLY A 3 -13.15 -35.07 -6.91
CA GLY A 3 -12.04 -35.53 -7.72
C GLY A 3 -10.89 -34.52 -7.64
N PHE A 4 -10.20 -34.46 -6.50
CA PHE A 4 -8.94 -33.69 -6.30
C PHE A 4 -7.75 -34.40 -6.96
N ALA A 5 -7.88 -34.76 -8.24
CA ALA A 5 -6.84 -35.44 -9.00
C ALA A 5 -6.25 -34.52 -10.06
N ASP A 6 -5.67 -33.37 -9.64
CA ASP A 6 -4.60 -32.66 -10.36
C ASP A 6 -3.97 -31.55 -9.46
N SER A 7 -3.55 -31.91 -8.24
CA SER A 7 -3.24 -30.91 -7.19
C SER A 7 -1.83 -30.32 -7.25
N ALA A 8 -0.85 -30.97 -7.88
CA ALA A 8 0.55 -30.53 -7.82
C ALA A 8 0.83 -29.24 -8.61
N LEU A 9 0.02 -28.94 -9.63
CA LEU A 9 0.15 -27.74 -10.47
C LEU A 9 -1.06 -26.81 -10.38
N ALA A 10 -2.06 -27.12 -9.55
CA ALA A 10 -3.25 -26.28 -9.36
C ALA A 10 -2.89 -24.84 -8.98
N HIS A 11 -1.84 -24.66 -8.16
CA HIS A 11 -1.33 -23.34 -7.79
C HIS A 11 -0.88 -22.50 -8.99
N ARG A 12 -0.44 -23.11 -10.11
CA ARG A 12 -0.05 -22.36 -11.32
C ARG A 12 -1.25 -21.77 -12.06
N ARG A 13 -2.43 -22.38 -11.92
CA ARG A 13 -3.69 -21.82 -12.44
C ARG A 13 -4.21 -20.66 -11.57
N CYS A 14 -3.82 -20.64 -10.29
CA CYS A 14 -4.17 -19.59 -9.32
C CYS A 14 -3.14 -18.45 -9.22
N ARG A 15 -1.96 -18.57 -9.84
CA ARG A 15 -0.94 -17.51 -9.87
C ARG A 15 -1.24 -16.55 -11.01
N ARG A 16 -1.88 -15.42 -10.68
CA ARG A 16 -2.04 -14.29 -11.59
C ARG A 16 -1.43 -13.04 -10.95
N LYS A 17 -0.69 -12.28 -11.74
CA LYS A 17 -0.31 -10.93 -11.37
C LYS A 17 -1.52 -10.03 -11.61
N ILE A 18 -1.94 -9.30 -10.59
CA ILE A 18 -3.12 -8.42 -10.66
C ILE A 18 -2.73 -6.94 -10.68
N VAL A 19 -1.54 -6.62 -10.16
CA VAL A 19 -0.92 -5.29 -10.14
C VAL A 19 0.61 -5.44 -10.19
N GLY A 20 1.28 -4.52 -10.87
CA GLY A 20 2.72 -4.29 -10.87
C GLY A 20 3.14 -3.44 -12.05
N TRP A 21 4.42 -3.07 -12.11
CA TRP A 21 4.94 -2.13 -13.11
C TRP A 21 4.64 -2.50 -14.57
N ASP A 22 4.51 -3.79 -14.89
CA ASP A 22 4.22 -4.35 -16.22
C ASP A 22 2.79 -4.93 -16.34
N CYS A 23 1.94 -4.77 -15.32
CA CYS A 23 0.63 -5.39 -15.26
C CYS A 23 -0.32 -4.55 -14.39
N ASN A 24 -1.30 -3.89 -15.02
CA ASN A 24 -2.27 -3.05 -14.30
C ASN A 24 -1.60 -2.06 -13.33
N ALA A 25 -0.56 -1.38 -13.82
CA ALA A 25 0.20 -0.43 -13.03
C ALA A 25 -0.67 0.79 -12.65
N PRO A 26 -0.46 1.37 -11.46
CA PRO A 26 -0.95 2.71 -11.14
C PRO A 26 -0.65 3.74 -12.24
N ASP A 27 -1.60 4.66 -12.45
CA ASP A 27 -1.32 5.87 -13.21
C ASP A 27 -0.15 6.65 -12.56
N PRO A 28 0.73 7.30 -13.35
CA PRO A 28 1.86 8.04 -12.81
C PRO A 28 1.45 9.14 -11.82
N PHE A 29 2.20 9.27 -10.73
CA PHE A 29 2.09 10.34 -9.75
C PHE A 29 3.48 10.75 -9.23
N PRO A 30 3.65 11.97 -8.68
CA PRO A 30 4.90 12.38 -8.05
C PRO A 30 5.32 11.39 -6.96
N GLY A 31 6.51 10.80 -7.09
CA GLY A 31 6.96 9.74 -6.20
C GLY A 31 6.55 8.32 -6.58
N TYR A 32 5.95 8.08 -7.76
CA TYR A 32 5.78 6.74 -8.29
C TYR A 32 6.98 6.29 -9.12
N GLY A 33 7.61 5.19 -8.72
CA GLY A 33 8.78 4.59 -9.39
C GLY A 33 8.55 3.16 -9.84
N GLY A 34 7.29 2.74 -9.98
CA GLY A 34 6.94 1.37 -10.38
C GLY A 34 6.86 0.37 -9.22
N MET A 35 7.14 0.80 -7.97
CA MET A 35 7.00 -0.06 -6.81
C MET A 35 5.53 -0.18 -6.43
N VAL A 36 5.07 -1.43 -6.34
CA VAL A 36 3.83 -1.81 -5.67
C VAL A 36 4.17 -2.87 -4.65
N GLY A 37 3.78 -2.65 -3.40
CA GLY A 37 4.12 -3.53 -2.28
C GLY A 37 4.82 -2.81 -1.13
N LEU A 38 5.05 -3.59 -0.07
CA LEU A 38 5.23 -3.16 1.32
C LEU A 38 3.89 -2.72 1.95
N GLY A 39 3.17 -3.71 2.46
CA GLY A 39 1.78 -3.54 2.88
C GLY A 39 0.82 -3.88 1.74
N GLN A 40 0.13 -5.00 1.91
CA GLN A 40 -0.96 -5.42 1.02
C GLN A 40 -1.91 -6.28 1.83
N ASP A 41 -3.20 -6.14 1.56
CA ASP A 41 -4.21 -7.01 2.14
C ASP A 41 -5.42 -7.10 1.21
N ALA A 42 -6.26 -8.11 1.43
CA ALA A 42 -7.42 -8.38 0.61
C ALA A 42 -8.63 -8.76 1.46
N ALA A 43 -9.81 -8.32 1.03
CA ALA A 43 -11.07 -8.72 1.65
C ALA A 43 -12.15 -8.98 0.57
N GLU A 44 -13.02 -9.94 0.87
CA GLU A 44 -14.30 -10.08 0.16
C GLU A 44 -15.32 -9.12 0.80
N LEU A 45 -15.89 -8.23 0.00
CA LEU A 45 -16.85 -7.20 0.37
C LEU A 45 -18.25 -7.79 0.59
N ALA A 46 -19.16 -7.03 1.19
CA ALA A 46 -20.49 -7.53 1.53
C ALA A 46 -21.29 -7.96 0.28
N ASN A 47 -21.06 -7.30 -0.84
CA ASN A 47 -21.65 -7.61 -2.14
C ASN A 47 -21.00 -8.79 -2.89
N GLY A 48 -19.94 -9.41 -2.34
CA GLY A 48 -19.18 -10.50 -2.96
C GLY A 48 -18.02 -10.05 -3.85
N ASP A 49 -17.83 -8.74 -4.06
CA ASP A 49 -16.66 -8.20 -4.75
C ASP A 49 -15.39 -8.45 -3.91
N TRP A 50 -14.24 -8.50 -4.57
CA TRP A 50 -12.94 -8.56 -3.90
C TRP A 50 -12.26 -7.20 -3.97
N LEU A 51 -11.75 -6.74 -2.83
CA LEU A 51 -10.93 -5.54 -2.71
C LEU A 51 -9.51 -5.94 -2.32
N VAL A 52 -8.51 -5.44 -3.05
CA VAL A 52 -7.10 -5.56 -2.68
C VAL A 52 -6.55 -4.17 -2.48
N VAL A 53 -5.97 -3.91 -1.30
CA VAL A 53 -5.26 -2.67 -0.97
C VAL A 53 -3.75 -2.92 -1.02
N PHE A 54 -2.99 -1.91 -1.42
CA PHE A 54 -1.54 -2.00 -1.51
C PHE A 54 -0.88 -0.62 -1.42
N HIS A 55 0.37 -0.59 -0.98
CA HIS A 55 1.23 0.60 -1.10
C HIS A 55 1.77 0.74 -2.52
N ALA A 56 1.79 1.97 -3.03
CA ALA A 56 2.46 2.34 -4.27
C ALA A 56 3.41 3.52 -4.05
N GLY A 57 4.61 3.46 -4.64
CA GLY A 57 5.62 4.51 -4.50
C GLY A 57 6.86 4.29 -5.35
N TYR A 58 7.97 4.92 -4.97
CA TYR A 58 9.24 4.87 -5.69
C TYR A 58 10.23 3.85 -5.12
N TRP A 59 10.01 3.40 -3.88
CA TRP A 59 10.89 2.47 -3.16
C TRP A 59 10.10 1.65 -2.13
N HIS A 60 10.77 0.70 -1.44
CA HIS A 60 10.13 -0.13 -0.41
C HIS A 60 9.45 0.72 0.67
N VAL A 61 10.13 1.76 1.16
CA VAL A 61 9.57 2.84 1.96
C VAL A 61 9.77 4.11 1.16
N SER A 62 8.66 4.73 0.76
CA SER A 62 8.65 5.89 -0.12
C SER A 62 8.39 7.15 0.69
N MET A 63 9.35 7.60 1.50
CA MET A 63 9.16 8.78 2.36
C MET A 63 8.83 10.04 1.56
N ALA A 64 8.02 10.91 2.16
CA ALA A 64 7.79 12.24 1.61
C ALA A 64 9.10 13.04 1.58
N THR A 65 9.29 13.80 0.50
CA THR A 65 10.47 14.65 0.29
C THR A 65 10.17 16.12 0.54
N PRO A 66 11.14 16.90 1.07
CA PRO A 66 12.47 16.47 1.48
C PRO A 66 12.44 15.54 2.69
N CYS A 67 13.31 14.52 2.69
CA CYS A 67 13.45 13.60 3.83
C CYS A 67 14.81 13.80 4.52
N VAL A 68 14.86 13.62 5.83
CA VAL A 68 16.09 13.76 6.63
C VAL A 68 16.51 12.39 7.15
N VAL A 69 17.62 11.86 6.63
CA VAL A 69 18.10 10.52 6.94
C VAL A 69 19.53 10.60 7.46
N ALA A 70 19.86 9.82 8.48
CA ALA A 70 21.24 9.73 8.96
C ALA A 70 22.20 9.26 7.85
N ASP A 71 23.39 9.85 7.77
CA ASP A 71 24.33 9.65 6.66
C ASP A 71 24.68 8.18 6.41
N GLU A 72 24.93 7.40 7.48
CA GLU A 72 25.23 5.97 7.37
C GLU A 72 24.04 5.17 6.79
N THR A 73 22.83 5.51 7.22
CA THR A 73 21.61 4.88 6.70
C THR A 73 21.39 5.22 5.23
N LEU A 74 21.56 6.50 4.88
CA LEU A 74 21.42 6.97 3.50
C LEU A 74 22.46 6.32 2.57
N ALA A 75 23.70 6.15 3.03
CA ALA A 75 24.75 5.45 2.29
C ALA A 75 24.34 4.00 1.99
N SER A 76 23.91 3.25 3.02
CA SER A 76 23.44 1.86 2.86
C SER A 76 22.23 1.75 1.91
N TRP A 77 21.29 2.69 2.00
CA TRP A 77 20.13 2.71 1.09
C TRP A 77 20.54 2.99 -0.36
N ARG A 78 21.49 3.91 -0.59
CA ARG A 78 22.01 4.23 -1.93
C ARG A 78 22.70 3.03 -2.57
N GLU A 79 23.48 2.27 -1.79
CA GLU A 79 24.07 0.99 -2.22
C GLU A 79 22.99 -0.03 -2.60
N SER A 80 21.89 -0.04 -1.85
CA SER A 80 20.73 -0.91 -2.10
C SER A 80 19.85 -0.44 -3.27
N GLY A 81 20.17 0.71 -3.89
CA GLY A 81 19.49 1.22 -5.07
C GLY A 81 18.55 2.41 -4.83
N PHE A 82 18.47 2.95 -3.62
CA PHE A 82 17.71 4.18 -3.34
C PHE A 82 18.25 5.34 -4.18
N ARG A 83 17.36 6.16 -4.73
CA ARG A 83 17.68 7.32 -5.56
C ARG A 83 16.91 8.52 -5.05
N ASP A 84 17.45 9.71 -5.31
CA ASP A 84 16.73 10.95 -5.07
C ASP A 84 15.53 11.02 -6.04
N VAL A 85 14.34 11.29 -5.50
CA VAL A 85 13.06 11.32 -6.23
C VAL A 85 12.26 12.51 -5.75
N ASP A 86 11.56 13.18 -6.66
CA ASP A 86 10.56 14.19 -6.29
C ASP A 86 9.25 13.47 -5.88
N ALA A 87 9.05 13.35 -4.58
CA ALA A 87 7.94 12.65 -3.95
C ALA A 87 7.40 13.47 -2.78
N PRO A 88 6.74 14.62 -3.00
CA PRO A 88 6.36 15.55 -1.93
C PRO A 88 5.37 14.96 -0.92
N ARG A 89 4.68 13.87 -1.30
CA ARG A 89 3.74 13.12 -0.44
C ARG A 89 4.20 11.70 -0.13
N GLY A 90 5.34 11.29 -0.69
CA GLY A 90 5.83 9.92 -0.53
C GLY A 90 4.98 8.89 -1.26
N GLY A 91 4.93 7.68 -0.71
CA GLY A 91 4.09 6.58 -1.18
C GLY A 91 2.71 6.63 -0.55
N ARG A 92 1.74 6.05 -1.26
CA ARG A 92 0.32 6.16 -0.95
C ARG A 92 -0.38 4.80 -0.97
N ILE A 93 -1.54 4.73 -0.35
CA ILE A 93 -2.39 3.53 -0.38
C ILE A 93 -3.25 3.59 -1.64
N MET A 94 -3.24 2.51 -2.39
CA MET A 94 -4.07 2.30 -3.56
C MET A 94 -4.85 1.00 -3.43
N ALA A 95 -5.87 0.84 -4.27
CA ALA A 95 -6.66 -0.37 -4.33
C ALA A 95 -7.02 -0.78 -5.75
N VAL A 96 -7.34 -2.07 -5.92
CA VAL A 96 -8.00 -2.64 -7.10
C VAL A 96 -9.20 -3.47 -6.66
N ARG A 97 -10.20 -3.59 -7.53
CA ARG A 97 -11.45 -4.33 -7.28
C ARG A 97 -11.68 -5.39 -8.35
N SER A 98 -12.26 -6.51 -7.95
CA SER A 98 -12.84 -7.49 -8.86
C SER A 98 -14.30 -7.74 -8.47
N GLY A 99 -15.21 -7.67 -9.45
CA GLY A 99 -16.62 -8.04 -9.27
C GLY A 99 -16.97 -9.41 -9.86
N ASP A 100 -15.95 -10.18 -10.26
CA ASP A 100 -16.10 -11.45 -10.96
C ASP A 100 -15.20 -12.54 -10.37
N ALA A 101 -15.05 -12.54 -9.04
CA ALA A 101 -14.27 -13.51 -8.27
C ALA A 101 -12.79 -13.62 -8.73
N GLY A 102 -12.18 -12.48 -9.03
CA GLY A 102 -10.76 -12.35 -9.37
C GLY A 102 -10.41 -12.65 -10.83
N LEU A 103 -11.40 -12.77 -11.72
CA LEU A 103 -11.15 -13.03 -13.14
C LEU A 103 -10.63 -11.78 -13.85
N THR A 104 -11.23 -10.62 -13.57
CA THR A 104 -10.81 -9.30 -14.03
C THR A 104 -10.65 -8.34 -12.86
N TRP A 105 -9.86 -7.29 -13.06
CA TRP A 105 -9.53 -6.28 -12.06
C TRP A 105 -9.70 -4.89 -12.64
N SER A 106 -10.22 -3.97 -11.83
CA SER A 106 -10.24 -2.55 -12.17
C SER A 106 -8.82 -1.99 -12.31
N PRO A 107 -8.65 -0.83 -12.97
CA PRO A 107 -7.47 0.00 -12.78
C PRO A 107 -7.28 0.35 -11.29
N PRO A 108 -6.03 0.54 -10.83
CA PRO A 108 -5.76 1.06 -9.50
C PRO A 108 -6.36 2.44 -9.25
N TRP A 109 -6.88 2.67 -8.04
CA TRP A 109 -7.25 4.01 -7.58
C TRP A 109 -6.64 4.32 -6.21
N THR A 110 -6.51 5.61 -5.90
CA THR A 110 -5.99 6.06 -4.60
C THR A 110 -7.05 5.90 -3.52
N VAL A 111 -6.69 5.20 -2.43
CA VAL A 111 -7.48 5.09 -1.20
C VAL A 111 -7.09 6.21 -0.24
N TYR A 112 -5.79 6.42 -0.07
CA TYR A 112 -5.26 7.44 0.83
C TYR A 112 -3.91 7.94 0.33
N ASP A 113 -3.72 9.25 0.34
CA ASP A 113 -2.50 9.93 -0.08
C ASP A 113 -2.30 11.08 0.91
N GLY A 114 -1.66 10.78 2.05
CA GLY A 114 -1.41 11.72 3.13
C GLY A 114 -0.12 12.52 2.91
N THR A 115 0.32 13.25 3.94
CA THR A 115 1.60 13.97 3.90
C THR A 115 2.79 13.09 4.28
N TRP A 116 2.54 11.87 4.74
CA TRP A 116 3.53 10.88 5.13
C TRP A 116 3.50 9.72 4.14
N SER A 117 4.51 8.85 4.16
CA SER A 117 4.43 7.61 3.38
C SER A 117 3.43 6.67 4.05
N ASP A 118 2.35 6.35 3.35
CA ASP A 118 1.23 5.57 3.89
C ASP A 118 1.18 4.17 3.27
N ALA A 119 1.14 3.14 4.12
CA ALA A 119 1.08 1.75 3.69
C ALA A 119 -0.02 0.98 4.44
N PRO A 120 -0.81 0.13 3.76
CA PRO A 120 -1.80 -0.69 4.43
C PRO A 120 -1.11 -1.83 5.19
N VAL A 121 -1.48 -2.04 6.46
CA VAL A 121 -0.93 -3.13 7.29
C VAL A 121 -1.98 -4.12 7.75
N GLY A 122 -3.26 -3.89 7.41
CA GLY A 122 -4.33 -4.87 7.58
C GLY A 122 -5.67 -4.33 7.09
N LEU A 123 -6.48 -5.18 6.48
CA LEU A 123 -7.84 -4.90 6.04
C LEU A 123 -8.78 -5.91 6.69
N THR A 124 -9.80 -5.41 7.37
CA THR A 124 -10.77 -6.27 8.07
C THR A 124 -12.18 -5.84 7.74
N ARG A 125 -12.99 -6.77 7.21
CA ARG A 125 -14.44 -6.59 7.11
C ARG A 125 -15.10 -6.98 8.43
N LEU A 126 -15.82 -6.05 9.03
CA LEU A 126 -16.61 -6.29 10.24
C LEU A 126 -17.90 -7.04 9.90
N ALA A 127 -18.52 -7.64 10.92
CA ALA A 127 -19.83 -8.28 10.77
C ALA A 127 -20.94 -7.31 10.35
N SER A 128 -20.77 -6.00 10.60
CA SER A 128 -21.68 -4.95 10.11
C SER A 128 -21.61 -4.74 8.59
N GLY A 129 -20.54 -5.20 7.94
CA GLY A 129 -20.21 -4.89 6.54
C GLY A 129 -19.14 -3.81 6.40
N ASP A 130 -18.90 -3.01 7.44
CA ASP A 130 -17.87 -1.97 7.40
C ASP A 130 -16.47 -2.54 7.21
N LEU A 131 -15.59 -1.75 6.61
CA LEU A 131 -14.17 -2.08 6.47
C LEU A 131 -13.36 -1.25 7.45
N LEU A 132 -12.42 -1.89 8.14
CA LEU A 132 -11.33 -1.24 8.85
C LEU A 132 -10.02 -1.48 8.10
N LEU A 133 -9.35 -0.39 7.75
CA LEU A 133 -8.02 -0.40 7.15
C LEU A 133 -7.01 0.15 8.15
N PHE A 134 -6.12 -0.71 8.62
CA PHE A 134 -5.00 -0.32 9.46
C PHE A 134 -3.88 0.21 8.57
N VAL A 135 -3.33 1.35 8.92
CA VAL A 135 -2.35 2.08 8.11
C VAL A 135 -1.10 2.33 8.91
N ASN A 136 0.05 1.96 8.36
CA ASN A 136 1.33 2.46 8.82
C ASN A 136 1.67 3.76 8.10
N GLN A 137 1.98 4.80 8.86
CA GLN A 137 2.40 6.09 8.33
C GLN A 137 3.84 6.35 8.79
N GLN A 138 4.73 6.57 7.82
CA GLN A 138 6.15 6.83 8.03
C GLN A 138 6.45 8.32 7.74
N ALA A 139 6.96 9.02 8.75
CA ALA A 139 7.39 10.40 8.65
C ALA A 139 8.61 10.53 7.72
N SER A 140 8.85 11.74 7.22
CA SER A 140 9.95 12.11 6.32
C SER A 140 11.32 12.21 7.01
N TRP A 141 11.60 11.35 7.97
CA TRP A 141 12.92 11.25 8.60
C TRP A 141 13.23 9.82 9.03
N TYR A 142 14.50 9.43 9.14
CA TYR A 142 14.87 8.08 9.60
C TYR A 142 16.33 7.98 10.10
N GLY A 143 16.60 7.04 11.00
CA GLY A 143 17.96 6.72 11.47
C GLY A 143 18.56 7.75 12.42
N LEU A 144 17.76 8.69 12.93
CA LEU A 144 18.20 9.72 13.88
C LEU A 144 17.69 9.40 15.29
N ALA A 145 18.43 9.81 16.33
CA ALA A 145 18.03 9.60 17.72
C ALA A 145 16.84 10.48 18.15
N GLU A 146 16.71 11.66 17.52
CA GLU A 146 15.66 12.64 17.79
C GLU A 146 15.10 13.17 16.46
N ALA A 147 13.86 13.66 16.50
CA ALA A 147 13.22 14.24 15.32
C ALA A 147 13.96 15.51 14.87
N PRO A 148 14.23 15.68 13.56
CA PRO A 148 14.79 16.92 13.04
C PRO A 148 13.86 18.12 13.29
N PRO A 149 14.38 19.36 13.30
CA PRO A 149 13.57 20.56 13.33
C PRO A 149 12.44 20.52 12.27
N GLY A 150 11.23 20.91 12.68
CA GLY A 150 10.05 20.90 11.82
C GLY A 150 9.34 19.55 11.66
N HIS A 151 9.81 18.49 12.31
CA HIS A 151 9.15 17.17 12.30
C HIS A 151 8.47 16.87 13.64
N LEU A 152 7.45 16.02 13.60
CA LEU A 152 6.88 15.47 14.83
C LEU A 152 7.89 14.52 15.50
N PRO A 153 7.91 14.41 16.84
CA PRO A 153 8.78 13.47 17.57
C PRO A 153 8.56 12.00 17.18
N VAL A 154 7.40 11.68 16.62
CA VAL A 154 7.03 10.33 16.19
C VAL A 154 7.51 10.07 14.77
N ASN A 155 8.23 8.96 14.59
CA ASN A 155 8.76 8.53 13.29
C ASN A 155 7.76 7.66 12.50
N THR A 156 7.07 6.78 13.22
CA THR A 156 6.05 5.88 12.67
C THR A 156 4.81 5.91 13.55
N ARG A 157 3.64 5.80 12.94
CA ARG A 157 2.38 5.58 13.66
C ARG A 157 1.51 4.57 12.93
N ILE A 158 0.70 3.85 13.70
CA ILE A 158 -0.40 3.04 13.17
C ILE A 158 -1.69 3.82 13.41
N GLY A 159 -2.44 4.05 12.34
CA GLY A 159 -3.80 4.59 12.39
C GLY A 159 -4.81 3.58 11.87
N VAL A 160 -6.09 3.92 12.03
CA VAL A 160 -7.20 3.17 11.42
C VAL A 160 -8.06 4.09 10.58
N MET A 161 -8.39 3.64 9.38
CA MET A 161 -9.38 4.25 8.49
C MET A 161 -10.60 3.33 8.43
N ARG A 162 -11.79 3.90 8.27
CA ARG A 162 -13.04 3.16 8.15
C ARG A 162 -13.76 3.49 6.84
N SER A 163 -14.35 2.48 6.23
CA SER A 163 -15.33 2.62 5.16
C SER A 163 -16.65 1.97 5.57
N GLU A 164 -17.76 2.65 5.28
CA GLU A 164 -19.14 2.18 5.52
C GLU A 164 -19.87 1.93 4.19
N ASP A 165 -19.16 2.01 3.06
CA ASP A 165 -19.68 1.94 1.70
C ASP A 165 -18.85 1.00 0.82
N ASP A 166 -18.51 -0.18 1.36
CA ASP A 166 -17.77 -1.23 0.63
C ASP A 166 -16.44 -0.71 0.03
N GLY A 167 -15.77 0.23 0.69
CA GLY A 167 -14.47 0.76 0.29
C GLY A 167 -14.52 1.81 -0.81
N HIS A 168 -15.69 2.39 -1.10
CA HIS A 168 -15.81 3.50 -2.06
C HIS A 168 -15.28 4.82 -1.49
N SER A 169 -15.49 5.06 -0.20
CA SER A 169 -14.92 6.18 0.55
C SER A 169 -14.35 5.74 1.89
N TRP A 170 -13.43 6.53 2.44
CA TRP A 170 -12.72 6.21 3.67
C TRP A 170 -12.59 7.44 4.56
N SER A 171 -12.64 7.25 5.87
CA SER A 171 -12.30 8.28 6.84
C SER A 171 -10.82 8.66 6.77
N GLU A 172 -10.46 9.82 7.31
CA GLU A 172 -9.05 10.09 7.66
C GLU A 172 -8.54 9.04 8.68
N PRO A 173 -7.23 8.76 8.71
CA PRO A 173 -6.62 7.95 9.76
C PRO A 173 -6.80 8.60 11.13
N LEU A 174 -7.34 7.83 12.08
CA LEU A 174 -7.46 8.18 13.51
C LEU A 174 -6.25 7.67 14.31
#